data_AF-A0A1C5RRR9-F1
#
_entry.id   AF-A0A1C5RRR9-F1
#
_cell.length_a   1.000
_cell.length_b   1.000
_cell.length_c   1.000
_cell.angle_alpha   90.00
_cell.angle_beta   90.00
_cell.angle_gamma   90.00
#
_symmetry.space_group_name_H-M   'P 1'
#
loop_
_entity.id
_entity.type
_entity.pdbx_description
1 polymer ?
#
loop_
_entity_poly.entity_id
_entity_poly.type
_entity_poly.pdbx_seq_one_letter_code
_entity_poly.pdbx_strand_id
1 'polypeptide(L)'
;MILRKGAIAAHSGEKVLIPINMRDGSVLAVGKGNPEWNYSAPHGAGRLMSRTKAKANLSMDEYRETMKGIYTTSINENTLDEAPMAYKSLEDIIDVIRESVDVIDVMKPIYNFKASD
;
A
#
# COMPACT_ATOMS: atom_id res chain seq x y z
N MET A 1 21.80 16.27 3.06
CA MET A 1 21.08 15.28 3.91
C MET A 1 19.63 15.26 3.47
N ILE A 2 19.05 14.09 3.17
CA ILE A 2 17.66 13.95 2.74
C ILE A 2 16.87 13.25 3.86
N LEU A 3 15.79 13.87 4.32
CA LEU A 3 14.85 13.27 5.29
C LEU A 3 13.62 12.75 4.53
N ARG A 4 13.22 11.50 4.83
CA ARG A 4 12.05 10.86 4.19
C ARG A 4 11.07 10.42 5.26
N LYS A 5 9.81 10.87 5.14
CA LYS A 5 8.69 10.42 5.98
C LYS A 5 7.57 9.95 5.08
N GLY A 6 7.23 8.67 5.15
CA GLY A 6 6.28 8.07 4.21
C GLY A 6 6.80 8.00 2.77
N ALA A 7 8.12 8.00 2.58
CA ALA A 7 8.79 7.86 1.30
C ALA A 7 10.03 6.97 1.46
N ILE A 8 10.46 6.37 0.36
CA ILE A 8 11.64 5.51 0.24
C ILE A 8 12.66 6.14 -0.71
N ALA A 9 13.92 5.72 -0.60
CA ALA A 9 14.90 6.02 -1.64
C ALA A 9 14.55 5.25 -2.93
N ALA A 10 14.76 5.88 -4.08
CA ALA A 10 14.49 5.32 -5.39
C ALA A 10 15.57 5.79 -6.36
N HIS A 11 16.82 5.45 -6.06
CA HIS A 11 17.95 5.76 -6.93
C HIS A 11 17.87 4.95 -8.24
N SER A 12 18.55 5.43 -9.28
CA SER A 12 18.53 4.78 -10.59
C SER A 12 19.01 3.33 -10.48
N GLY A 13 18.19 2.37 -10.88
CA GLY A 13 18.50 0.93 -10.83
C GLY A 13 18.27 0.26 -9.47
N GLU A 14 17.85 1.00 -8.45
CA GLU A 14 17.56 0.46 -7.12
C GLU A 14 16.23 -0.28 -7.11
N LYS A 15 16.21 -1.54 -6.67
CA LYS A 15 14.96 -2.29 -6.52
C LYS A 15 14.22 -1.80 -5.27
N VAL A 16 12.95 -1.46 -5.44
CA VAL A 16 12.10 -0.94 -4.39
C VAL A 16 10.80 -1.74 -4.29
N LEU A 17 10.24 -1.76 -3.09
CA LEU A 17 8.98 -2.43 -2.79
C LEU A 17 8.00 -1.42 -2.19
N ILE A 18 6.82 -1.32 -2.80
CA ILE A 18 5.78 -0.36 -2.41
C ILE A 18 4.52 -1.15 -1.99
N PRO A 19 4.27 -1.35 -0.68
CA PRO A 19 3.04 -1.98 -0.19
C PRO A 19 1.80 -1.10 -0.42
N ILE A 20 0.72 -1.71 -0.91
CA ILE A 20 -0.53 -1.02 -1.25
C ILE A 20 -1.54 -1.16 -0.12
N ASN A 21 -2.11 -2.35 0.04
CA ASN A 21 -3.06 -2.68 1.09
C ASN A 21 -3.13 -4.22 1.28
N MET A 22 -3.99 -4.67 2.18
CA MET A 22 -4.13 -6.09 2.54
C MET A 22 -4.58 -7.00 1.40
N ARG A 23 -5.25 -6.43 0.37
CA ARG A 23 -5.79 -7.15 -0.79
C ARG A 23 -4.91 -7.03 -2.04
N ASP A 24 -4.57 -5.81 -2.41
CA ASP A 24 -3.91 -5.50 -3.67
C ASP A 24 -2.42 -5.84 -3.64
N GLY A 25 -1.86 -6.04 -2.44
CA GLY A 25 -0.50 -6.53 -2.25
C GLY A 25 0.55 -5.45 -2.37
N SER A 26 1.61 -5.73 -3.12
CA SER A 26 2.78 -4.85 -3.20
C SER A 26 3.30 -4.73 -4.64
N VAL A 27 3.75 -3.54 -4.98
CA VAL A 27 4.39 -3.25 -6.26
C VAL A 27 5.89 -3.42 -6.13
N LEU A 28 6.48 -4.27 -6.96
CA LEU A 28 7.92 -4.38 -7.15
C LEU A 28 8.32 -3.43 -8.29
N ALA A 29 9.26 -2.54 -8.03
CA ALA A 29 9.68 -1.55 -9.02
C ALA A 29 11.19 -1.28 -8.96
N VAL A 30 11.70 -0.56 -9.96
CA VAL A 30 13.08 -0.06 -10.01
C VAL A 30 13.06 1.45 -9.98
N GLY A 31 13.87 2.07 -9.13
CA GLY A 31 14.00 3.52 -9.07
C GLY A 31 14.54 4.10 -10.38
N LYS A 32 13.95 5.21 -10.82
CA LYS A 32 14.42 6.01 -11.96
C LYS A 32 15.54 6.96 -11.59
N GLY A 33 15.76 7.20 -10.29
CA GLY A 33 16.70 8.22 -9.83
C GLY A 33 16.28 9.63 -10.21
N ASN A 34 14.97 9.93 -10.17
CA ASN A 34 14.44 11.23 -10.55
C ASN A 34 14.95 12.35 -9.61
N PRO A 35 15.74 13.34 -10.11
CA PRO A 35 16.29 14.41 -9.28
C PRO A 35 15.22 15.35 -8.72
N GLU A 36 14.12 15.62 -9.45
CA GLU A 36 13.01 16.47 -9.00
C GLU A 36 12.32 15.88 -7.76
N TRP A 37 12.37 14.55 -7.63
CA TRP A 37 11.83 13.80 -6.50
C TRP A 37 12.88 13.55 -5.40
N ASN A 38 14.04 14.21 -5.45
CA ASN A 38 15.17 13.95 -4.58
C ASN A 38 15.52 12.46 -4.51
N TYR A 39 15.48 11.77 -5.65
CA TYR A 39 15.76 10.34 -5.76
C TYR A 39 14.91 9.49 -4.81
N SER A 40 13.60 9.76 -4.76
CA SER A 40 12.67 9.14 -3.82
C SER A 40 11.37 8.70 -4.48
N ALA A 41 10.68 7.76 -3.85
CA ALA A 41 9.35 7.29 -4.24
C ALA A 41 8.44 7.16 -3.01
N PRO A 42 7.10 7.12 -3.18
CA PRO A 42 6.17 6.80 -2.09
C PRO A 42 6.47 5.44 -1.46
N HIS A 43 6.32 5.34 -0.13
CA HIS A 43 6.48 4.05 0.58
C HIS A 43 5.23 3.15 0.49
N GLY A 44 4.09 3.66 0.03
CA GLY A 44 2.83 2.94 -0.02
C GLY A 44 1.66 3.81 -0.50
N ALA A 45 0.47 3.21 -0.60
CA ALA A 45 -0.72 3.85 -1.21
C ALA A 45 -1.26 5.07 -0.47
N GLY A 46 -0.98 5.17 0.83
CA GLY A 46 -1.59 6.20 1.66
C GLY A 46 -3.09 5.96 1.89
N ARG A 47 -3.62 6.59 2.93
CA ARG A 47 -4.99 6.38 3.39
C ARG A 47 -5.95 7.34 2.69
N LEU A 48 -7.14 6.86 2.31
CA LEU A 48 -8.26 7.68 1.85
C LEU A 48 -9.00 8.34 3.01
N MET A 49 -9.00 7.70 4.17
CA MET A 49 -9.71 8.18 5.35
C MET A 49 -8.94 7.94 6.65
N SER A 50 -9.26 8.75 7.66
CA SER A 50 -8.69 8.59 9.00
C SER A 50 -9.12 7.26 9.62
N ARG A 51 -8.35 6.78 10.62
CA ARG A 51 -8.67 5.53 11.32
C ARG A 51 -10.06 5.55 11.94
N THR A 52 -10.41 6.65 12.60
CA THR A 52 -11.73 6.84 13.21
C THR A 52 -12.84 6.82 12.17
N LYS A 53 -12.63 7.48 11.01
CA LYS A 53 -13.63 7.50 9.94
C LYS A 53 -13.79 6.12 9.30
N ALA A 54 -12.70 5.37 9.12
CA ALA A 54 -12.75 4.00 8.62
C ALA A 54 -13.58 3.10 9.57
N LYS A 55 -13.30 3.12 10.87
CA LYS A 55 -14.06 2.32 11.85
C LYS A 55 -15.54 2.68 11.92
N ALA A 56 -15.90 3.94 11.67
CA ALA A 56 -17.28 4.39 11.73
C ALA A 56 -18.09 4.10 10.46
N ASN A 57 -17.44 4.02 9.29
CA ASN A 57 -18.15 3.95 8.00
C ASN A 57 -17.98 2.60 7.28
N LEU A 58 -16.96 1.81 7.60
CA LEU A 58 -16.71 0.55 6.89
C LEU A 58 -17.47 -0.59 7.57
N SER A 59 -18.07 -1.46 6.76
CA SER A 59 -18.74 -2.66 7.24
C SER A 59 -17.75 -3.83 7.38
N MET A 60 -17.92 -4.63 8.44
CA MET A 60 -17.18 -5.88 8.61
C MET A 60 -17.52 -6.91 7.51
N ASP A 61 -18.74 -6.89 6.99
CA ASP A 61 -19.15 -7.82 5.93
C ASP A 61 -18.52 -7.43 4.59
N GLU A 62 -18.48 -6.14 4.27
CA GLU A 62 -17.75 -5.64 3.10
C GLU A 62 -16.25 -5.94 3.23
N TYR A 63 -15.67 -5.78 4.42
CA TYR A 63 -14.27 -6.11 4.67
C TYR A 63 -13.99 -7.61 4.41
N ARG A 64 -14.84 -8.52 4.91
CA ARG A 64 -14.73 -9.96 4.64
C ARG A 64 -14.86 -10.28 3.16
N GLU A 65 -15.83 -9.67 2.48
CA GLU A 65 -16.06 -9.87 1.06
C GLU A 65 -14.84 -9.45 0.23
N THR A 66 -14.27 -8.28 0.57
CA THR A 66 -13.13 -7.70 -0.15
C THR A 66 -11.85 -8.53 0.01
N MET A 67 -11.74 -9.30 1.09
CA MET A 67 -10.59 -10.17 1.37
C MET A 67 -10.79 -11.62 0.88
N LYS A 68 -11.90 -11.94 0.21
CA LYS A 68 -12.11 -13.29 -0.35
C LYS A 68 -10.98 -13.69 -1.30
N GLY A 69 -10.54 -14.94 -1.19
CA GLY A 69 -9.40 -15.48 -1.96
C GLY A 69 -8.04 -15.23 -1.31
N ILE A 70 -7.98 -14.46 -0.22
CA ILE A 70 -6.77 -14.24 0.57
C ILE A 70 -6.99 -14.87 1.94
N TYR A 71 -6.12 -15.80 2.31
CA TYR A 71 -6.18 -16.40 3.64
C TYR A 71 -5.70 -15.38 4.68
N THR A 72 -6.54 -15.09 5.66
CA THR A 72 -6.20 -14.19 6.76
C THR A 72 -6.96 -14.53 8.02
N THR A 73 -6.30 -14.42 9.16
CA THR A 73 -6.91 -14.49 10.50
C THR A 73 -7.15 -13.11 11.09
N SER A 74 -6.83 -12.05 10.34
CA SER A 74 -6.74 -10.67 10.81
C SER A 74 -7.95 -9.83 10.40
N ILE A 75 -9.10 -10.45 10.15
CA ILE A 75 -10.36 -9.73 9.89
C ILE A 75 -11.14 -9.66 11.20
N ASN A 76 -11.02 -8.53 11.88
CA ASN A 76 -11.76 -8.22 13.11
C ASN A 76 -11.98 -6.70 13.25
N GLU A 77 -12.76 -6.28 14.24
CA GLU A 77 -13.09 -4.86 14.47
C GLU A 77 -11.86 -3.98 14.77
N ASN A 78 -10.82 -4.56 15.39
CA ASN A 78 -9.59 -3.84 15.69
C ASN A 78 -8.81 -3.47 14.42
N THR A 79 -8.90 -4.32 13.39
CA THR A 79 -8.26 -4.16 12.08
C THR A 79 -9.14 -3.49 11.03
N LEU A 80 -10.36 -3.08 11.37
CA LEU A 80 -11.29 -2.50 10.39
C LEU A 80 -10.76 -1.21 9.76
N ASP A 81 -9.93 -0.44 10.48
CA ASP A 81 -9.27 0.73 9.92
C ASP A 81 -8.16 0.40 8.92
N GLU A 82 -7.78 -0.88 8.81
CA GLU A 82 -6.79 -1.38 7.87
C GLU A 82 -7.41 -2.07 6.65
N ALA A 83 -8.74 -2.12 6.58
CA ALA A 83 -9.46 -2.70 5.46
C ALA A 83 -9.01 -2.08 4.12
N PRO A 84 -9.01 -2.84 3.01
CA PRO A 84 -8.57 -2.34 1.70
C PRO A 84 -9.23 -1.04 1.27
N MET A 85 -10.51 -0.86 1.62
CA MET A 85 -11.31 0.34 1.34
C MET A 85 -10.81 1.62 2.05
N ALA A 86 -10.00 1.49 3.09
CA ALA A 86 -9.40 2.63 3.79
C ALA A 86 -8.18 3.22 3.05
N TYR A 87 -7.66 2.52 2.04
CA TYR A 87 -6.46 2.87 1.28
C TYR A 87 -6.79 3.23 -0.17
N LYS A 88 -5.88 3.96 -0.83
CA LYS A 88 -6.00 4.23 -2.27
C LYS A 88 -5.89 2.94 -3.08
N SER A 89 -6.49 2.95 -4.27
CA SER A 89 -6.41 1.81 -5.18
C SER A 89 -5.00 1.66 -5.76
N LEU A 90 -4.70 0.46 -6.27
CA LEU A 90 -3.48 0.21 -7.03
C LEU A 90 -3.39 1.11 -8.27
N GLU A 91 -4.50 1.38 -8.94
CA GLU A 91 -4.54 2.22 -10.14
C GLU A 91 -4.11 3.65 -9.82
N ASP A 92 -4.65 4.22 -8.73
CA ASP A 92 -4.28 5.56 -8.26
C ASP A 92 -2.78 5.65 -7.94
N ILE A 93 -2.20 4.60 -7.36
CA ILE A 93 -0.78 4.65 -6.97
C ILE A 93 0.14 4.50 -8.17
N ILE A 94 -0.22 3.65 -9.14
CA ILE A 94 0.61 3.38 -10.31
C ILE A 94 0.83 4.68 -11.04
N ASP A 95 -0.21 5.48 -11.24
CA ASP A 95 -0.12 6.78 -11.92
C ASP A 95 0.79 7.78 -11.19
N VAL A 96 0.74 7.81 -9.86
CA VAL A 96 1.57 8.70 -9.05
C VAL A 96 3.05 8.29 -9.04
N ILE A 97 3.35 7.00 -9.09
CA ILE A 97 4.74 6.53 -8.92
C ILE A 97 5.51 6.47 -10.25
N ARG A 98 4.85 6.57 -11.42
CA ARG A 98 5.48 6.38 -12.75
C ARG A 98 6.68 7.28 -13.01
N GLU A 99 6.70 8.49 -12.44
CA GLU A 99 7.83 9.43 -12.64
C GLU A 99 9.04 9.08 -11.77
N SER A 100 8.85 8.31 -10.70
CA SER A 100 9.88 7.97 -9.71
C SER A 100 10.43 6.55 -9.87
N VAL A 101 9.62 5.62 -10.38
CA VAL A 101 9.97 4.21 -10.51
C VAL A 101 9.42 3.60 -11.80
N ASP A 102 10.06 2.53 -12.28
CA ASP A 102 9.56 1.60 -13.30
C ASP A 102 9.00 0.36 -12.63
N VAL A 103 7.71 0.09 -12.82
CA VAL A 103 7.04 -1.07 -12.25
C VAL A 103 7.49 -2.34 -12.97
N ILE A 104 7.96 -3.33 -12.20
CA ILE A 104 8.35 -4.66 -12.70
C ILE A 104 7.16 -5.61 -12.59
N ASP A 105 6.53 -5.67 -11.42
CA ASP A 105 5.48 -6.65 -11.12
C ASP A 105 4.58 -6.17 -9.97
N VAL A 106 3.39 -6.74 -9.88
CA VAL A 106 2.45 -6.54 -8.78
C VAL A 106 2.17 -7.87 -8.11
N MET A 107 2.71 -8.04 -6.90
CA MET A 107 2.59 -9.26 -6.13
C MET A 107 1.29 -9.26 -5.33
N LYS A 108 0.39 -10.19 -5.66
CA LYS A 108 -0.85 -10.41 -4.91
C LYS A 108 -0.62 -11.34 -3.71
N PRO A 109 -1.14 -11.00 -2.53
CA PRO A 109 -1.00 -11.83 -1.35
C PRO A 109 -1.91 -13.06 -1.44
N ILE A 110 -1.37 -14.23 -1.09
CA ILE A 110 -2.18 -15.44 -0.82
C ILE A 110 -2.50 -15.52 0.68
N TYR A 111 -1.56 -15.07 1.51
CA TYR A 111 -1.67 -15.01 2.96
C TYR A 111 -1.49 -13.57 3.43
N ASN A 112 -2.36 -13.12 4.31
CA ASN A 112 -2.25 -11.82 4.95
C ASN A 112 -2.41 -11.96 6.47
N PHE A 113 -1.39 -11.56 7.21
CA PHE A 113 -1.42 -11.59 8.67
C PHE A 113 -1.04 -10.22 9.21
N LYS A 114 -1.86 -9.73 10.13
CA LYS A 114 -1.57 -8.58 10.99
C LYS A 114 -1.60 -9.02 12.43
N ALA A 115 -0.70 -8.43 13.21
CA ALA A 115 -0.75 -8.53 14.64
C ALA A 115 -2.10 -7.99 15.14
N SER A 116 -2.80 -8.82 15.89
CA SER A 116 -3.98 -8.47 16.67
C SER A 116 -3.59 -8.77 18.10
N ASP A 117 -3.24 -7.69 18.81
CA ASP A 117 -2.72 -7.63 20.18
C ASP A 117 -1.21 -7.95 20.35
#